data_AF-A0A1M3MYT8-F1
#
_entry.id   AF-A0A1M3MYT8-F1
#
_cell.length_a   1.000
_cell.length_b   1.000
_cell.length_c   1.000
_cell.angle_alpha   90.00
_cell.angle_beta   90.00
_cell.angle_gamma   90.00
#
_symmetry.space_group_name_H-M   'P 1'
#
loop_
_entity.id
_entity.type
_entity.pdbx_description
1 polymer ?
#
loop_
_entity_poly.entity_id
_entity_poly.type
_entity_poly.pdbx_seq_one_letter_code
_entity_poly.pdbx_strand_id
1 'polypeptide(L)'
;MGAVKHDSEPPSADPPLPTKRTPEVPTKARAKNRRRTALIVLAPIVAVATLMIGLRVGAGNAVRAASVFAAPPGTPASPGAPVPFAWQVLTYVEDRGVRETVAMRDLTVVARSKGKESRWTGASNMDGIAEAALALPDLAPNDPVELEVRAAGEAEPLAHGFVDWQSPRWTRDTDDTGERAAARPSKREGAIAIDVLVEGERLVVGFDTPLWARLVAPDPSRVTVQATPEAGLRLENEAPKVGCNGWAELAAVAVGHVAGVQIDAKDPDGRTGVWFGALPVAPGAFFIGAPRFVPEAKAETVVLVAPNPRTVVYAEVDDERGRVFAAALPLTIEPGDPIPRARFEMPPLAPGLHWLVVSGEPRGAERLAGAAIAKPFLVGGAPGVRPEEACSIGPWLAKRPARGFPRWLALDGMATRGAANRASHRLGLFIGLGSLFAAAVLEVLLLTAASREARATMLHADLDETGADRDRVTARAPGGGLAIALLVAMLGFALLAALMVTKG
;
A
#
# COMPACT_ATOMS: atom_id res chain seq x y z
N MET A 1 -14.75 107.39 13.56
CA MET A 1 -15.59 106.58 14.47
C MET A 1 -14.63 105.75 15.28
N GLY A 2 -14.21 106.21 16.46
CA GLY A 2 -14.93 106.06 17.73
C GLY A 2 -14.04 105.16 18.61
N ALA A 3 -13.12 105.73 19.37
CA ALA A 3 -13.28 106.04 20.79
C ALA A 3 -13.55 104.78 21.63
N VAL A 4 -12.64 104.44 22.54
CA VAL A 4 -12.77 104.66 23.98
C VAL A 4 -11.59 104.00 24.70
N LYS A 5 -11.07 104.77 25.64
CA LYS A 5 -9.98 104.54 26.58
C LYS A 5 -10.55 103.84 27.82
N HIS A 6 -9.85 102.86 28.40
CA HIS A 6 -9.95 102.64 29.84
C HIS A 6 -8.66 102.04 30.40
N ASP A 7 -8.12 102.79 31.36
CA ASP A 7 -6.99 102.47 32.23
C ASP A 7 -7.34 101.36 33.23
N SER A 8 -6.36 100.52 33.57
CA SER A 8 -6.24 99.92 34.91
C SER A 8 -4.82 99.40 35.14
N GLU A 9 -4.24 99.87 36.23
CA GLU A 9 -2.89 99.63 36.78
C GLU A 9 -2.52 98.17 37.05
N PRO A 10 -1.21 97.87 37.23
CA PRO A 10 -0.65 96.53 37.38
C PRO A 10 -0.62 96.08 38.85
N PRO A 11 -0.39 94.78 39.08
CA PRO A 11 0.49 94.44 40.19
C PRO A 11 1.54 93.38 39.83
N SER A 12 2.72 93.62 40.39
CA SER A 12 3.58 92.61 41.00
C SER A 12 4.34 91.66 40.07
N ALA A 13 5.65 91.89 40.08
CA ALA A 13 6.67 91.00 39.58
C ALA A 13 6.64 89.63 40.30
N ASP A 14 6.77 88.56 39.51
CA ASP A 14 7.40 87.32 39.93
C ASP A 14 8.56 87.03 38.95
N PRO A 15 9.75 86.67 39.44
CA PRO A 15 10.92 86.42 38.61
C PRO A 15 10.74 85.12 37.80
N PRO A 16 11.05 85.08 36.50
CA PRO A 16 11.10 83.83 35.76
C PRO A 16 12.25 82.97 36.28
N LEU A 17 11.86 81.76 36.71
CA LEU A 17 12.71 80.66 37.15
C LEU A 17 13.95 80.45 36.26
N PRO A 18 15.08 80.02 36.85
CA PRO A 18 16.30 79.75 36.09
C PRO A 18 16.02 78.70 35.02
N THR A 19 16.32 79.04 33.77
CA THR A 19 16.42 78.11 32.64
C THR A 19 17.26 76.91 33.04
N LYS A 20 16.59 75.77 33.32
CA LYS A 20 17.22 74.46 33.47
C LYS A 20 18.02 74.19 32.21
N ARG A 21 19.35 74.31 32.28
CA ARG A 21 20.27 73.77 31.29
C ARG A 21 19.89 72.31 31.09
N THR A 22 19.39 71.98 29.89
CA THR A 22 19.22 70.60 29.46
C THR A 22 20.61 69.98 29.48
N PRO A 23 20.87 68.94 30.30
CA PRO A 23 22.15 68.26 30.24
C PRO A 23 22.29 67.67 28.85
N GLU A 24 23.34 68.07 28.13
CA GLU A 24 23.77 67.37 26.92
C GLU A 24 24.06 65.91 27.30
N VAL A 25 23.09 65.04 27.06
CA VAL A 25 23.27 63.60 27.23
C VAL A 25 24.41 63.20 26.29
N PRO A 26 25.50 62.62 26.80
CA PRO A 26 26.68 62.31 26.00
C PRO A 26 26.26 61.39 24.85
N THR A 27 26.55 61.82 23.62
CA THR A 27 26.23 61.13 22.35
C THR A 27 26.62 59.65 22.33
N LYS A 28 27.61 59.26 23.15
CA LYS A 28 28.03 57.85 23.35
C LYS A 28 26.96 56.98 24.04
N ALA A 29 26.18 57.50 24.99
CA ALA A 29 25.13 56.74 25.69
C ALA A 29 23.94 56.43 24.76
N ARG A 30 23.59 57.38 23.88
CA ARG A 30 22.52 57.22 22.88
C ARG A 30 22.85 56.14 21.83
N ALA A 31 24.12 56.06 21.41
CA ALA A 31 24.59 55.03 20.48
C ALA A 31 24.59 53.62 21.10
N LYS A 32 24.94 53.51 22.39
CA LYS A 32 24.93 52.23 23.13
C LYS A 32 23.50 51.69 23.32
N ASN A 33 22.54 52.55 23.64
CA ASN A 33 21.12 52.16 23.75
C ASN A 33 20.53 51.71 22.40
N ARG A 34 20.82 52.41 21.29
CA ARG A 34 20.34 52.00 19.96
C ARG A 34 20.84 50.61 19.54
N ARG A 35 22.11 50.28 19.79
CA ARG A 35 22.67 48.95 19.47
C ARG A 35 21.99 47.83 20.28
N ARG A 36 21.66 48.10 21.54
CA ARG A 36 20.99 47.13 22.41
C ARG A 36 19.54 46.91 22.01
N THR A 37 18.79 47.98 21.73
CA THR A 37 17.41 47.87 21.24
C THR A 37 17.38 47.14 19.90
N ALA A 38 18.33 47.39 19.01
CA ALA A 38 18.46 46.67 17.74
C ALA A 38 18.71 45.17 17.95
N LEU A 39 19.61 44.79 18.87
CA LEU A 39 19.87 43.38 19.21
C LEU A 39 18.64 42.65 19.78
N ILE A 40 17.89 43.31 20.66
CA ILE A 40 16.67 42.74 21.28
C ILE A 40 15.59 42.47 20.22
N VAL A 41 15.48 43.31 19.20
CA VAL A 41 14.45 43.17 18.15
C VAL A 41 14.92 42.26 17.00
N LEU A 42 16.18 42.38 16.57
CA LEU A 42 16.70 41.62 15.44
C LEU A 42 16.89 40.14 15.76
N ALA A 43 17.30 39.79 16.99
CA ALA A 43 17.62 38.41 17.30
C ALA A 43 16.42 37.45 17.25
N PRO A 44 15.23 37.78 17.81
CA PRO A 44 14.03 36.96 17.62
C PRO A 44 13.63 36.82 16.16
N ILE A 45 13.76 37.89 15.37
CA ILE A 45 13.44 37.88 13.94
C ILE A 45 14.39 36.94 13.20
N VAL A 46 15.69 37.02 13.47
CA VAL A 46 16.69 36.13 12.88
C VAL A 46 16.45 34.69 13.31
N ALA A 47 16.16 34.43 14.59
CA ALA A 47 15.88 33.09 15.11
C ALA A 47 14.65 32.47 14.43
N VAL A 48 13.55 33.22 14.31
CA VAL A 48 12.33 32.78 13.60
C VAL A 48 12.62 32.56 12.12
N ALA A 49 13.39 33.44 11.47
CA ALA A 49 13.77 33.28 10.07
C ALA A 49 14.61 32.01 9.86
N THR A 50 15.60 31.75 10.73
CA THR A 50 16.41 30.53 10.66
C THR A 50 15.60 29.27 10.98
N LEU A 51 14.63 29.35 11.90
CA LEU A 51 13.70 28.25 12.16
C LEU A 51 12.83 27.97 10.93
N MET A 52 12.26 29.01 10.30
CA MET A 52 11.49 28.88 9.06
C MET A 52 12.31 28.27 7.93
N ILE A 53 13.59 28.67 7.80
CA ILE A 53 14.52 28.06 6.85
C ILE A 53 14.76 26.59 7.21
N GLY A 54 15.01 26.27 8.47
CA GLY A 54 15.18 24.90 8.95
C GLY A 54 13.96 24.03 8.66
N LEU A 55 12.76 24.53 8.92
CA LEU A 55 11.50 23.86 8.60
C LEU A 55 11.31 23.68 7.10
N ARG A 56 11.63 24.69 6.28
CA ARG A 56 11.53 24.61 4.82
C ARG A 56 12.52 23.63 4.22
N VAL A 57 13.75 23.60 4.73
CA VAL A 57 14.77 22.61 4.34
C VAL A 57 14.36 21.22 4.81
N GLY A 58 13.77 21.12 6.01
CA GLY A 58 13.37 19.85 6.60
C GLY A 58 12.09 19.24 6.03
N ALA A 59 11.20 20.05 5.45
CA ALA A 59 9.92 19.60 4.90
C ALA A 59 10.06 18.59 3.75
N GLY A 60 11.24 18.53 3.12
CA GLY A 60 11.49 17.67 1.97
C GLY A 60 10.61 18.01 0.76
N ASN A 61 10.83 17.30 -0.33
CA ASN A 61 9.92 17.35 -1.48
C ASN A 61 9.09 16.06 -1.51
N ALA A 62 7.92 16.11 -2.16
CA ALA A 62 7.18 14.89 -2.46
C ALA A 62 8.06 13.93 -3.26
N VAL A 63 8.11 12.67 -2.82
CA VAL A 63 8.94 11.62 -3.44
C VAL A 63 8.06 10.65 -4.17
N ARG A 64 8.28 10.51 -5.47
CA ARG A 64 7.73 9.42 -6.26
C ARG A 64 8.60 8.19 -6.12
N ALA A 65 8.00 7.05 -5.82
CA ALA A 65 8.69 5.78 -5.65
C ALA A 65 7.85 4.63 -6.21
N ALA A 66 8.48 3.46 -6.28
CA ALA A 66 7.80 2.22 -6.59
C ALA A 66 8.17 1.13 -5.58
N SER A 67 7.23 0.24 -5.29
CA SER A 67 7.47 -1.02 -4.59
C SER A 67 7.18 -2.17 -5.55
N VAL A 68 8.01 -3.21 -5.52
CA VAL A 68 7.83 -4.40 -6.35
C VAL A 68 7.45 -5.57 -5.47
N PHE A 69 6.28 -6.12 -5.72
CA PHE A 69 5.82 -7.35 -5.12
C PHE A 69 6.13 -8.50 -6.07
N ALA A 70 7.01 -9.40 -5.62
CA ALA A 70 7.40 -10.55 -6.40
C ALA A 70 6.57 -11.79 -6.06
N ALA A 71 6.65 -12.73 -6.98
CA ALA A 71 6.18 -14.10 -6.88
C ALA A 71 7.33 -15.01 -7.30
N PRO A 72 7.36 -16.30 -6.89
CA PRO A 72 8.35 -17.22 -7.43
C PRO A 72 8.11 -17.32 -8.94
N PRO A 73 9.16 -17.50 -9.75
CA PRO A 73 8.98 -17.64 -11.17
C PRO A 73 8.29 -18.96 -11.49
N GLY A 74 7.41 -18.90 -12.48
CA GLY A 74 6.79 -20.09 -13.05
C GLY A 74 7.78 -20.97 -13.82
N THR A 75 7.26 -22.06 -14.38
CA THR A 75 8.01 -23.02 -15.19
C THR A 75 8.23 -22.45 -16.59
N PRO A 76 9.46 -22.49 -17.12
CA PRO A 76 9.71 -22.10 -18.52
C PRO A 76 8.91 -22.95 -19.50
N ALA A 77 8.40 -22.32 -20.57
CA ALA A 77 7.53 -22.98 -21.54
C ALA A 77 8.17 -24.21 -22.24
N SER A 78 9.50 -24.26 -22.31
CA SER A 78 10.26 -25.42 -22.81
C SER A 78 11.65 -25.47 -22.17
N PRO A 79 12.34 -26.62 -22.20
CA PRO A 79 13.72 -26.71 -21.73
C PRO A 79 14.64 -25.69 -22.42
N GLY A 80 15.35 -24.88 -21.64
CA GLY A 80 16.21 -23.81 -22.16
C GLY A 80 15.48 -22.51 -22.51
N ALA A 81 14.15 -22.46 -22.41
CA ALA A 81 13.43 -21.20 -22.51
C ALA A 81 13.77 -20.26 -21.33
N PRO A 82 13.64 -18.94 -21.52
CA PRO A 82 13.80 -17.98 -20.44
C PRO A 82 12.88 -18.27 -19.24
N VAL A 83 13.37 -18.01 -18.04
CA VAL A 83 12.59 -18.15 -16.80
C VAL A 83 11.58 -17.00 -16.73
N PRO A 84 10.27 -17.29 -16.66
CA PRO A 84 9.24 -16.24 -16.63
C PRO A 84 9.13 -15.62 -15.23
N PHE A 85 9.06 -14.30 -15.20
CA PHE A 85 8.78 -13.49 -14.01
C PHE A 85 7.54 -12.65 -14.28
N ALA A 86 6.58 -12.70 -13.38
CA ALA A 86 5.43 -11.82 -13.41
C ALA A 86 5.34 -11.09 -12.06
N TRP A 87 5.74 -9.83 -12.01
CA TRP A 87 5.82 -9.04 -10.78
C TRP A 87 4.87 -7.86 -10.81
N GLN A 88 4.32 -7.54 -9.65
CA GLN A 88 3.43 -6.41 -9.48
C GLN A 88 4.21 -5.20 -9.01
N VAL A 89 4.13 -4.09 -9.76
CA VAL A 89 4.75 -2.81 -9.42
C VAL A 89 3.67 -1.88 -8.89
N LEU A 90 3.84 -1.43 -7.65
CA LEU A 90 3.02 -0.41 -7.00
C LEU A 90 3.74 0.93 -7.06
N THR A 91 3.18 1.90 -7.78
CA THR A 91 3.67 3.28 -7.86
C THR A 91 2.90 4.19 -6.93
N TYR A 92 3.63 5.04 -6.20
CA TYR A 92 3.04 5.95 -5.22
C TYR A 92 3.88 7.22 -5.05
N VAL A 93 3.25 8.23 -4.47
CA VAL A 93 3.90 9.46 -4.01
C VAL A 93 3.84 9.49 -2.49
N GLU A 94 4.96 9.81 -1.86
CA GLU A 94 5.02 10.14 -0.44
C GLU A 94 5.23 11.65 -0.28
N ASP A 95 4.26 12.34 0.32
CA ASP A 95 4.37 13.74 0.69
C ASP A 95 4.08 13.89 2.18
N ARG A 96 5.06 14.37 2.94
CA ARG A 96 4.98 14.61 4.40
C ARG A 96 4.46 13.41 5.20
N GLY A 97 4.88 12.20 4.83
CA GLY A 97 4.52 10.96 5.52
C GLY A 97 3.17 10.37 5.10
N VAL A 98 2.46 11.00 4.18
CA VAL A 98 1.25 10.43 3.56
C VAL A 98 1.67 9.75 2.26
N ARG A 99 1.30 8.47 2.11
CA ARG A 99 1.52 7.69 0.88
C ARG A 99 0.22 7.56 0.10
N GLU A 100 0.23 7.99 -1.14
CA GLU A 100 -0.90 7.88 -2.06
C GLU A 100 -0.47 7.13 -3.31
N THR A 101 -1.24 6.13 -3.72
CA THR A 101 -1.00 5.42 -4.98
C THR A 101 -1.28 6.37 -6.14
N VAL A 102 -0.44 6.30 -7.17
CA VAL A 102 -0.58 7.19 -8.33
C VAL A 102 -0.37 6.42 -9.62
N ALA A 103 -1.23 6.67 -10.60
CA ALA A 103 -1.03 6.18 -11.95
C ALA A 103 0.20 6.86 -12.58
N MET A 104 1.05 6.07 -13.24
CA MET A 104 2.23 6.55 -13.93
C MET A 104 2.27 5.95 -15.34
N ARG A 105 2.49 6.81 -16.33
CA ARG A 105 2.70 6.41 -17.72
C ARG A 105 4.17 6.11 -17.96
N ASP A 106 4.46 5.36 -19.02
CA ASP A 106 5.81 5.13 -19.53
C ASP A 106 6.77 4.56 -18.46
N LEU A 107 6.26 3.63 -17.65
CA LEU A 107 7.05 2.84 -16.74
C LEU A 107 7.93 1.88 -17.53
N THR A 108 9.18 1.74 -17.10
CA THR A 108 10.11 0.73 -17.58
C THR A 108 10.62 -0.08 -16.40
N VAL A 109 10.47 -1.40 -16.48
CA VAL A 109 11.04 -2.33 -15.52
C VAL A 109 12.14 -3.11 -16.22
N VAL A 110 13.34 -3.08 -15.65
CA VAL A 110 14.51 -3.78 -16.20
C VAL A 110 15.01 -4.76 -15.16
N ALA A 111 15.07 -6.04 -15.53
CA ALA A 111 15.70 -7.08 -14.73
C ALA A 111 17.00 -7.52 -15.41
N ARG A 112 18.07 -7.65 -14.63
CA ARG A 112 19.40 -8.06 -15.11
C ARG A 112 19.97 -9.19 -14.27
N SER A 113 20.59 -10.16 -14.94
CA SER A 113 21.40 -11.19 -14.28
C SER A 113 22.48 -11.70 -15.24
N LYS A 114 23.71 -11.89 -14.73
CA LYS A 114 24.86 -12.41 -15.50
C LYS A 114 25.09 -11.71 -16.86
N GLY A 115 24.90 -10.39 -16.90
CA GLY A 115 25.09 -9.59 -18.13
C GLY A 115 23.94 -9.72 -19.15
N LYS A 116 22.86 -10.43 -18.82
CA LYS A 116 21.64 -10.52 -19.63
C LYS A 116 20.56 -9.62 -19.05
N GLU A 117 19.73 -9.07 -19.93
CA GLU A 117 18.67 -8.11 -19.57
C GLU A 117 17.31 -8.58 -20.12
N SER A 118 16.27 -8.39 -19.32
CA SER A 118 14.88 -8.41 -19.75
C SER A 118 14.25 -7.07 -19.43
N ARG A 119 13.43 -6.55 -20.35
CA ARG A 119 12.78 -5.24 -20.21
C ARG A 119 11.28 -5.37 -20.43
N TRP A 120 10.53 -4.71 -19.56
CA TRP A 120 9.10 -4.49 -19.70
C TRP A 120 8.83 -2.99 -19.73
N THR A 121 7.85 -2.57 -20.54
CA THR A 121 7.39 -1.19 -20.62
C THR A 121 5.88 -1.14 -20.57
N GLY A 122 5.31 -0.19 -19.82
CA GLY A 122 3.86 -0.03 -19.73
C GLY A 122 3.47 1.13 -18.83
N ALA A 123 2.30 1.05 -18.22
CA ALA A 123 1.79 2.06 -17.32
C ALA A 123 1.17 1.40 -16.08
N SER A 124 1.18 2.11 -14.95
CA SER A 124 0.35 1.75 -13.82
C SER A 124 -1.03 2.37 -13.95
N ASN A 125 -2.04 1.66 -13.47
CA ASN A 125 -3.44 2.07 -13.53
C ASN A 125 -3.79 3.05 -12.39
N MET A 126 -5.08 3.35 -12.23
CA MET A 126 -5.58 4.28 -11.20
C MET A 126 -5.32 3.81 -9.76
N ASP A 127 -5.11 2.51 -9.54
CA ASP A 127 -4.73 1.97 -8.24
C ASP A 127 -3.21 2.06 -8.01
N GLY A 128 -2.46 2.64 -8.96
CA GLY A 128 -1.01 2.69 -8.97
C GLY A 128 -0.36 1.33 -9.29
N ILE A 129 -1.09 0.40 -9.91
CA ILE A 129 -0.59 -0.96 -10.16
C ILE A 129 -0.22 -1.16 -11.63
N ALA A 130 0.96 -1.72 -11.86
CA ALA A 130 1.36 -2.32 -13.13
C ALA A 130 1.76 -3.79 -12.93
N GLU A 131 1.39 -4.64 -13.89
CA GLU A 131 1.80 -6.05 -13.91
C GLU A 131 2.91 -6.22 -14.96
N ALA A 132 4.15 -6.41 -14.49
CA ALA A 132 5.32 -6.53 -15.32
C ALA A 132 5.67 -7.99 -15.57
N ALA A 133 5.50 -8.45 -16.81
CA ALA A 133 5.95 -9.75 -17.28
C ALA A 133 7.35 -9.62 -17.92
N LEU A 134 8.32 -10.38 -17.40
CA LEU A 134 9.73 -10.39 -17.79
C LEU A 134 10.17 -11.84 -18.00
N ALA A 135 11.26 -12.03 -18.75
CA ALA A 135 11.75 -13.37 -19.06
C ALA A 135 13.29 -13.36 -19.10
N LEU A 136 13.94 -13.96 -18.09
CA LEU A 136 15.41 -13.96 -18.00
C LEU A 136 15.99 -15.29 -18.53
N PRO A 137 16.83 -15.26 -19.58
CA PRO A 137 17.49 -16.46 -20.10
C PRO A 137 18.63 -16.95 -19.19
N ASP A 138 18.81 -18.28 -19.13
CA ASP A 138 19.87 -18.98 -18.38
C ASP A 138 19.99 -18.63 -16.90
N LEU A 139 18.87 -18.28 -16.26
CA LEU A 139 18.84 -18.00 -14.84
C LEU A 139 18.85 -19.31 -14.03
N ALA A 140 19.93 -19.53 -13.29
CA ALA A 140 20.13 -20.68 -12.41
C ALA A 140 19.73 -20.34 -10.97
N PRO A 141 19.45 -21.35 -10.13
CA PRO A 141 19.11 -21.09 -8.74
C PRO A 141 20.15 -20.26 -7.98
N ASN A 142 19.69 -19.29 -7.18
CA ASN A 142 20.48 -18.32 -6.40
C ASN A 142 21.26 -17.27 -7.22
N ASP A 143 21.08 -17.22 -8.53
CA ASP A 143 21.66 -16.13 -9.32
C ASP A 143 21.10 -14.77 -8.85
N PRO A 144 21.94 -13.74 -8.62
CA PRO A 144 21.42 -12.44 -8.24
C PRO A 144 20.63 -11.84 -9.42
N VAL A 145 19.47 -11.28 -9.12
CA VAL A 145 18.68 -10.49 -10.07
C VAL A 145 18.72 -9.05 -9.60
N GLU A 146 19.32 -8.18 -10.41
CA GLU A 146 19.20 -6.73 -10.23
C GLU A 146 17.91 -6.27 -10.90
N LEU A 147 17.13 -5.47 -10.18
CA LEU A 147 15.88 -4.91 -10.66
C LEU A 147 15.93 -3.39 -10.61
N GLU A 148 15.39 -2.76 -11.64
CA GLU A 148 15.32 -1.32 -11.77
C GLU A 148 13.95 -0.90 -12.34
N VAL A 149 13.27 0.01 -11.66
CA VAL A 149 11.98 0.58 -12.08
C VAL A 149 12.17 2.07 -12.37
N ARG A 150 11.83 2.49 -13.58
CA ARG A 150 11.93 3.88 -14.05
C ARG A 150 10.58 4.39 -14.54
N ALA A 151 10.38 5.70 -14.48
CA ALA A 151 9.31 6.40 -15.16
C ALA A 151 9.89 7.48 -16.08
N ALA A 152 9.24 7.77 -17.20
CA ALA A 152 9.66 8.85 -18.08
C ALA A 152 9.65 10.20 -17.34
N GLY A 153 10.69 11.01 -17.56
CA GLY A 153 10.85 12.33 -16.93
C GLY A 153 11.47 12.31 -15.53
N GLU A 154 11.64 11.15 -14.90
CA GLU A 154 12.39 11.02 -13.64
C GLU A 154 13.89 10.89 -13.91
N ALA A 155 14.70 11.69 -13.23
CA ALA A 155 16.17 11.63 -13.35
C ALA A 155 16.75 10.35 -12.73
N GLU A 156 16.13 9.87 -11.65
CA GLU A 156 16.55 8.68 -10.90
C GLU A 156 15.49 7.57 -11.00
N PRO A 157 15.88 6.29 -10.87
CA PRO A 157 14.93 5.19 -10.79
C PRO A 157 13.96 5.36 -9.61
N LEU A 158 12.70 4.99 -9.83
CA LEU A 158 11.68 4.92 -8.77
C LEU A 158 12.01 3.86 -7.73
N ALA A 159 12.68 2.79 -8.14
CA ALA A 159 13.24 1.75 -7.30
C ALA A 159 14.42 1.09 -8.01
N HIS A 160 15.47 0.70 -7.28
CA HIS A 160 16.57 -0.11 -7.81
C HIS A 160 17.20 -0.95 -6.70
N GLY A 161 17.68 -2.15 -7.04
CA GLY A 161 18.40 -3.00 -6.10
C GLY A 161 18.45 -4.47 -6.53
N PHE A 162 19.16 -5.28 -5.75
CA PHE A 162 19.13 -6.74 -5.91
C PHE A 162 17.92 -7.33 -5.21
N VAL A 163 17.27 -8.29 -5.87
CA VAL A 163 16.10 -8.98 -5.33
C VAL A 163 16.40 -10.45 -5.11
N ASP A 164 15.95 -10.98 -3.98
CA ASP A 164 15.84 -12.42 -3.78
C ASP A 164 14.56 -12.89 -4.47
N TRP A 165 14.73 -13.49 -5.65
CA TRP A 165 13.62 -13.99 -6.46
C TRP A 165 13.19 -15.41 -6.09
N GLN A 166 13.91 -16.06 -5.17
CA GLN A 166 13.64 -17.43 -4.75
C GLN A 166 12.85 -17.53 -3.44
N SER A 167 12.84 -16.45 -2.66
CA SER A 167 12.25 -16.44 -1.33
C SER A 167 11.05 -15.50 -1.25
N PRO A 168 9.91 -15.94 -0.71
CA PRO A 168 9.61 -17.30 -0.27
C PRO A 168 9.50 -18.30 -1.42
N ARG A 169 10.03 -19.51 -1.21
CA ARG A 169 9.66 -20.66 -2.03
C ARG A 169 8.21 -21.00 -1.71
N TRP A 170 7.40 -21.23 -2.73
CA TRP A 170 6.12 -21.89 -2.51
C TRP A 170 6.37 -23.31 -2.02
N THR A 171 6.30 -23.53 -0.72
CA THR A 171 6.02 -24.86 -0.19
C THR A 171 4.53 -25.07 -0.32
N ARG A 172 4.08 -25.52 -1.50
CA ARG A 172 2.86 -26.32 -1.52
C ARG A 172 3.22 -27.61 -0.85
N ASP A 173 2.47 -27.98 0.18
CA ASP A 173 2.70 -29.20 0.92
C ASP A 173 2.59 -30.38 -0.06
N THR A 174 3.72 -30.89 -0.53
CA THR A 174 3.78 -31.99 -1.50
C THR A 174 3.38 -33.32 -0.87
N ASP A 175 3.41 -33.41 0.46
CA ASP A 175 2.93 -34.55 1.23
C ASP A 175 1.40 -34.54 1.40
N ASP A 176 0.75 -33.42 1.08
CA ASP A 176 -0.70 -33.37 0.96
C ASP A 176 -1.11 -33.95 -0.40
N THR A 177 -1.15 -35.28 -0.47
CA THR A 177 -2.01 -36.01 -1.41
C THR A 177 -3.49 -35.62 -1.33
N GLY A 178 -3.83 -34.67 -0.44
CA GLY A 178 -5.14 -34.12 -0.14
C GLY A 178 -5.94 -33.74 -1.37
N GLU A 179 -6.61 -34.76 -1.93
CA GLU A 179 -7.92 -34.62 -2.54
C GLU A 179 -8.70 -33.63 -1.67
N ARG A 180 -9.12 -32.51 -2.28
CA ARG A 180 -9.92 -31.50 -1.59
C ARG A 180 -11.10 -32.17 -0.89
N ALA A 181 -11.44 -31.68 0.30
CA ALA A 181 -12.70 -32.03 0.93
C ALA A 181 -13.84 -31.64 -0.02
N ALA A 182 -14.66 -32.62 -0.41
CA ALA A 182 -15.90 -32.39 -1.13
C ALA A 182 -16.76 -31.34 -0.40
N ALA A 183 -17.66 -30.68 -1.15
CA ALA A 183 -18.69 -29.82 -0.56
C ALA A 183 -19.35 -30.58 0.60
N ARG A 184 -19.44 -29.92 1.75
CA ARG A 184 -19.88 -30.58 2.98
C ARG A 184 -21.40 -30.84 2.88
N PRO A 185 -21.85 -32.10 2.95
CA PRO A 185 -23.28 -32.37 2.98
C PRO A 185 -23.91 -31.87 4.28
N SER A 186 -25.12 -31.34 4.17
CA SER A 186 -26.06 -31.20 5.29
C SER A 186 -26.78 -32.52 5.57
N LYS A 187 -26.96 -33.35 4.54
CA LYS A 187 -27.53 -34.70 4.62
C LYS A 187 -26.78 -35.65 3.69
N ARG A 188 -26.43 -36.84 4.18
CA ARG A 188 -25.83 -37.93 3.40
C ARG A 188 -26.39 -39.26 3.88
N GLU A 189 -27.06 -40.01 3.02
CA GLU A 189 -27.74 -41.27 3.35
C GLU A 189 -27.58 -42.31 2.25
N GLY A 190 -27.83 -43.58 2.58
CA GLY A 190 -27.85 -44.68 1.62
C GLY A 190 -26.53 -45.43 1.45
N ALA A 191 -26.58 -46.48 0.63
CA ALA A 191 -25.46 -47.38 0.35
C ALA A 191 -24.55 -46.87 -0.78
N ILE A 192 -25.04 -45.97 -1.64
CA ILE A 192 -24.23 -45.31 -2.66
C ILE A 192 -23.69 -44.01 -2.07
N ALA A 193 -22.38 -43.94 -1.87
CA ALA A 193 -21.75 -42.72 -1.36
C ALA A 193 -21.64 -41.68 -2.48
N ILE A 194 -22.01 -40.44 -2.19
CA ILE A 194 -21.93 -39.32 -3.14
C ILE A 194 -21.03 -38.23 -2.55
N ASP A 195 -20.05 -37.78 -3.34
CA ASP A 195 -19.21 -36.62 -3.01
C ASP A 195 -19.35 -35.56 -4.10
N VAL A 196 -19.53 -34.30 -3.73
CA VAL A 196 -19.76 -33.20 -4.67
C VAL A 196 -18.56 -32.26 -4.68
N LEU A 197 -18.03 -31.94 -5.85
CA LEU A 197 -16.96 -30.96 -6.04
C LEU A 197 -17.43 -29.83 -6.97
N VAL A 198 -17.00 -28.61 -6.65
CA VAL A 198 -17.17 -27.43 -7.51
C VAL A 198 -15.85 -27.18 -8.21
N GLU A 199 -15.84 -27.19 -9.55
CA GLU A 199 -14.65 -26.83 -10.33
C GLU A 199 -14.29 -25.36 -10.07
N GLY A 200 -13.02 -25.06 -9.76
CA GLY A 200 -12.62 -23.70 -9.36
C GLY A 200 -13.13 -23.27 -7.98
N GLU A 201 -13.57 -24.23 -7.17
CA GLU A 201 -13.94 -24.10 -5.76
C GLU A 201 -15.24 -23.39 -5.39
N ARG A 202 -15.75 -22.49 -6.23
CA ARG A 202 -16.92 -21.67 -5.95
C ARG A 202 -17.73 -21.44 -7.22
N LEU A 203 -19.05 -21.37 -7.07
CA LEU A 203 -19.96 -20.93 -8.14
C LEU A 203 -19.83 -19.43 -8.36
N VAL A 204 -19.82 -18.99 -9.62
CA VAL A 204 -19.92 -17.59 -10.00
C VAL A 204 -21.39 -17.25 -10.29
N VAL A 205 -21.90 -16.19 -9.66
CA VAL A 205 -23.30 -15.78 -9.82
C VAL A 205 -23.58 -15.37 -11.27
N GLY A 206 -24.61 -15.96 -11.87
CA GLY A 206 -25.06 -15.66 -13.23
C GLY A 206 -24.31 -16.39 -14.34
N PHE A 207 -23.33 -17.22 -14.02
CA PHE A 207 -22.53 -17.94 -15.01
C PHE A 207 -22.47 -19.45 -14.73
N ASP A 208 -22.32 -20.23 -15.81
CA ASP A 208 -22.20 -21.68 -15.72
C ASP A 208 -20.90 -22.07 -15.02
N THR A 209 -21.03 -22.87 -13.98
CA THR A 209 -19.93 -23.47 -13.24
C THR A 209 -20.16 -24.98 -13.15
N PRO A 210 -19.18 -25.80 -13.58
CA PRO A 210 -19.28 -27.24 -13.48
C PRO A 210 -19.28 -27.76 -12.04
N LEU A 211 -20.26 -28.60 -11.73
CA LEU A 211 -20.33 -29.40 -10.52
C LEU A 211 -20.09 -30.87 -10.86
N TRP A 212 -19.31 -31.54 -10.03
CA TRP A 212 -18.89 -32.92 -10.24
C TRP A 212 -19.37 -33.78 -9.08
N ALA A 213 -20.24 -34.75 -9.35
CA ALA A 213 -20.68 -35.75 -8.39
C ALA A 213 -19.90 -37.05 -8.59
N ARG A 214 -19.17 -37.49 -7.56
CA ARG A 214 -18.51 -38.80 -7.49
C ARG A 214 -19.45 -39.79 -6.83
N LEU A 215 -19.76 -40.87 -7.52
CA LEU A 215 -20.57 -41.97 -7.02
C LEU A 215 -19.68 -43.15 -6.67
N VAL A 216 -19.77 -43.61 -5.43
CA VAL A 216 -19.06 -44.78 -4.93
C VAL A 216 -20.07 -45.91 -4.78
N ALA A 217 -20.04 -46.83 -5.74
CA ALA A 217 -20.85 -48.05 -5.80
C ALA A 217 -20.02 -49.17 -6.45
N PRO A 218 -20.42 -50.46 -6.33
CA PRO A 218 -19.68 -51.56 -6.96
C PRO A 218 -19.61 -51.47 -8.50
N ASP A 219 -20.66 -50.97 -9.13
CA ASP A 219 -20.68 -50.64 -10.55
C ASP A 219 -21.32 -49.25 -10.76
N PRO A 220 -20.52 -48.16 -10.66
CA PRO A 220 -21.03 -46.80 -10.79
C PRO A 220 -21.63 -46.50 -12.16
N SER A 221 -21.22 -47.22 -13.21
CA SER A 221 -21.68 -46.97 -14.59
C SER A 221 -23.16 -47.25 -14.80
N ARG A 222 -23.76 -48.07 -13.92
CA ARG A 222 -25.18 -48.45 -13.94
C ARG A 222 -26.04 -47.58 -13.01
N VAL A 223 -25.43 -46.67 -12.26
CA VAL A 223 -26.14 -45.79 -11.35
C VAL A 223 -26.85 -44.69 -12.15
N THR A 224 -28.12 -44.48 -11.82
CA THR A 224 -28.91 -43.34 -12.28
C THR A 224 -28.81 -42.22 -11.26
N VAL A 225 -28.68 -40.98 -11.73
CA VAL A 225 -28.59 -39.78 -10.88
C VAL A 225 -29.73 -38.83 -11.23
N GLN A 226 -30.37 -38.29 -10.21
CA GLN A 226 -31.31 -37.18 -10.30
C GLN A 226 -30.82 -36.08 -9.35
N ALA A 227 -30.66 -34.87 -9.86
CA ALA A 227 -30.31 -33.69 -9.11
C ALA A 227 -31.51 -32.74 -9.08
N THR A 228 -31.83 -32.22 -7.89
CA THR A 228 -32.89 -31.25 -7.68
C THR A 228 -32.25 -29.95 -7.18
N PRO A 229 -32.34 -28.84 -7.93
CA PRO A 229 -31.82 -27.56 -7.46
C PRO A 229 -32.66 -26.99 -6.32
N GLU A 230 -31.99 -26.38 -5.35
CA GLU A 230 -32.65 -25.57 -4.32
C GLU A 230 -32.70 -24.08 -4.72
N ALA A 231 -33.40 -23.29 -3.92
CA ALA A 231 -33.44 -21.83 -4.09
C ALA A 231 -32.02 -21.24 -4.26
N GLY A 232 -31.86 -20.41 -5.29
CA GLY A 232 -30.59 -19.78 -5.62
C GLY A 232 -29.67 -20.60 -6.54
N LEU A 233 -30.08 -21.80 -6.97
CA LEU A 233 -29.40 -22.60 -7.99
C LEU A 233 -30.31 -22.87 -9.19
N ARG A 234 -29.74 -22.85 -10.39
CA ARG A 234 -30.34 -23.41 -11.61
C ARG A 234 -29.41 -24.48 -12.16
N LEU A 235 -29.94 -25.62 -12.56
CA LEU A 235 -29.20 -26.66 -13.27
C LEU A 235 -29.62 -26.66 -14.74
N GLU A 236 -28.69 -26.87 -15.66
CA GLU A 236 -29.02 -27.08 -17.07
C GLU A 236 -29.44 -28.53 -17.34
N ASN A 237 -28.91 -29.45 -16.54
CA ASN A 237 -29.21 -30.88 -16.60
C ASN A 237 -29.45 -31.44 -15.20
N GLU A 238 -30.66 -31.91 -14.95
CA GLU A 238 -31.04 -32.51 -13.66
C GLU A 238 -30.78 -34.02 -13.61
N ALA A 239 -30.67 -34.70 -14.75
CA ALA A 239 -30.39 -36.14 -14.82
C ALA A 239 -29.06 -36.39 -15.58
N PRO A 240 -27.90 -36.08 -14.98
CA PRO A 240 -26.62 -36.23 -15.66
C PRO A 240 -26.31 -37.71 -15.91
N LYS A 241 -25.65 -38.00 -17.02
CA LYS A 241 -25.10 -39.33 -17.27
C LYS A 241 -23.88 -39.55 -16.39
N VAL A 242 -23.80 -40.73 -15.78
CA VAL A 242 -22.59 -41.16 -15.06
C VAL A 242 -21.57 -41.64 -16.08
N GLY A 243 -20.45 -40.93 -16.15
CA GLY A 243 -19.31 -41.23 -17.00
C GLY A 243 -18.28 -42.17 -16.35
N CYS A 244 -17.09 -42.21 -16.93
CA CYS A 244 -16.01 -43.10 -16.49
C CYS A 244 -15.66 -42.88 -15.01
N ASN A 245 -15.52 -43.97 -14.26
CA ASN A 245 -15.16 -44.00 -12.84
C ASN A 245 -16.18 -43.35 -11.89
N GLY A 246 -17.48 -43.35 -12.27
CA GLY A 246 -18.56 -42.95 -11.37
C GLY A 246 -18.75 -41.44 -11.24
N TRP A 247 -18.24 -40.66 -12.19
CA TRP A 247 -18.39 -39.20 -12.18
C TRP A 247 -19.57 -38.76 -13.02
N ALA A 248 -20.35 -37.82 -12.50
CA ALA A 248 -21.41 -37.13 -13.24
C ALA A 248 -21.16 -35.62 -13.21
N GLU A 249 -21.30 -34.97 -14.37
CA GLU A 249 -21.19 -33.51 -14.52
C GLU A 249 -22.57 -32.87 -14.49
N LEU A 250 -22.74 -31.86 -13.65
CA LEU A 250 -23.92 -31.01 -13.56
C LEU A 250 -23.48 -29.58 -13.94
N ALA A 251 -24.07 -29.03 -14.99
CA ALA A 251 -23.86 -27.62 -15.35
C ALA A 251 -24.77 -26.76 -14.47
N ALA A 252 -24.16 -25.92 -13.63
CA ALA A 252 -24.86 -25.22 -12.56
C ALA A 252 -24.63 -23.71 -12.61
N VAL A 253 -25.72 -22.96 -12.42
CA VAL A 253 -25.70 -21.49 -12.33
C VAL A 253 -26.21 -21.06 -10.98
N ALA A 254 -25.35 -20.40 -10.21
CA ALA A 254 -25.82 -19.69 -9.03
C ALA A 254 -26.63 -18.46 -9.47
N VAL A 255 -27.90 -18.39 -9.08
CA VAL A 255 -28.76 -17.22 -9.31
C VAL A 255 -28.89 -16.34 -8.06
N GLY A 256 -28.32 -16.79 -6.94
CA GLY A 256 -28.24 -16.04 -5.67
C GLY A 256 -26.94 -16.32 -4.92
N HIS A 257 -26.77 -15.69 -3.76
CA HIS A 257 -25.58 -15.84 -2.91
C HIS A 257 -25.58 -17.10 -2.05
N VAL A 258 -26.74 -17.75 -1.93
CA VAL A 258 -26.92 -19.06 -1.29
C VAL A 258 -27.48 -19.97 -2.36
N ALA A 259 -26.83 -21.11 -2.56
CA ALA A 259 -27.24 -22.11 -3.53
C ALA A 259 -27.10 -23.50 -2.91
N GLY A 260 -28.04 -24.40 -3.20
CA GLY A 260 -28.03 -25.76 -2.71
C GLY A 260 -28.49 -26.74 -3.77
N VAL A 261 -28.16 -28.00 -3.57
CA VAL A 261 -28.60 -29.08 -4.46
C VAL A 261 -28.84 -30.35 -3.66
N GLN A 262 -29.89 -31.08 -4.02
CA GLN A 262 -30.06 -32.48 -3.66
C GLN A 262 -29.63 -33.36 -4.84
N ILE A 263 -28.90 -34.43 -4.57
CA ILE A 263 -28.51 -35.44 -5.55
C ILE A 263 -28.94 -36.80 -4.99
N ASP A 264 -29.83 -37.45 -5.73
CA ASP A 264 -30.32 -38.79 -5.49
C ASP A 264 -29.68 -39.74 -6.50
N ALA A 265 -29.14 -40.85 -6.01
CA ALA A 265 -28.54 -41.90 -6.80
C ALA A 265 -29.29 -43.22 -6.57
N LYS A 266 -29.51 -43.98 -7.64
CA LYS A 266 -30.12 -45.31 -7.57
C LYS A 266 -29.49 -46.25 -8.58
N ASP A 267 -29.18 -47.47 -8.17
CA ASP A 267 -28.72 -48.51 -9.07
C ASP A 267 -29.81 -49.56 -9.39
N PRO A 268 -29.56 -50.47 -10.35
CA PRO A 268 -30.55 -51.47 -10.75
C PRO A 268 -30.84 -52.53 -9.68
N ASP A 269 -29.93 -52.70 -8.70
CA ASP A 269 -30.09 -53.64 -7.59
C ASP A 269 -30.95 -53.05 -6.45
N GLY A 270 -31.41 -51.80 -6.61
CA GLY A 270 -32.26 -51.10 -5.67
C GLY A 270 -31.51 -50.35 -4.57
N ARG A 271 -30.16 -50.32 -4.60
CA ARG A 271 -29.39 -49.48 -3.67
C ARG A 271 -29.58 -48.02 -4.01
N THR A 272 -29.63 -47.21 -2.97
CA THR A 272 -29.83 -45.76 -3.10
C THR A 272 -28.70 -44.99 -2.41
N GLY A 273 -28.54 -43.73 -2.80
CA GLY A 273 -27.70 -42.74 -2.14
C GLY A 273 -28.38 -41.39 -2.21
N VAL A 274 -28.28 -40.59 -1.16
CA VAL A 274 -28.80 -39.22 -1.12
C VAL A 274 -27.71 -38.31 -0.60
N TRP A 275 -27.48 -37.20 -1.28
CA TRP A 275 -26.63 -36.11 -0.84
C TRP A 275 -27.41 -34.80 -0.95
N PHE A 276 -27.38 -34.00 0.10
CA PHE A 276 -27.95 -32.66 0.07
C PHE A 276 -27.03 -31.71 0.83
N GLY A 277 -26.78 -30.54 0.27
CA GLY A 277 -25.91 -29.57 0.88
C GLY A 277 -25.88 -28.22 0.15
N ALA A 278 -25.36 -27.23 0.86
CA ALA A 278 -25.08 -25.91 0.30
C ALA A 278 -23.80 -25.95 -0.54
N LEU A 279 -23.79 -25.17 -1.63
CA LEU A 279 -22.65 -25.00 -2.51
C LEU A 279 -21.95 -23.67 -2.23
N PRO A 280 -20.61 -23.64 -2.23
CA PRO A 280 -19.87 -22.39 -2.09
C PRO A 280 -20.11 -21.48 -3.29
N VAL A 281 -20.48 -20.23 -3.03
CA VAL A 281 -20.70 -19.19 -4.05
C VAL A 281 -19.69 -18.06 -3.82
N ALA A 282 -19.20 -17.44 -4.90
CA ALA A 282 -18.36 -16.25 -4.88
C ALA A 282 -19.15 -15.02 -5.40
N PRO A 283 -19.90 -14.31 -4.53
CA PRO A 283 -20.63 -13.11 -4.94
C PRO A 283 -19.70 -12.05 -5.53
N GLY A 284 -20.07 -11.48 -6.68
CA GLY A 284 -19.32 -10.41 -7.33
C GLY A 284 -17.97 -10.83 -7.92
N ALA A 285 -17.68 -12.13 -8.00
CA ALA A 285 -16.50 -12.67 -8.67
C ALA A 285 -16.60 -12.58 -10.19
N PHE A 286 -15.45 -12.40 -10.84
CA PHE A 286 -15.37 -12.44 -12.29
C PHE A 286 -15.68 -13.84 -12.82
N PHE A 287 -16.29 -13.90 -13.99
CA PHE A 287 -16.36 -15.15 -14.74
C PHE A 287 -15.13 -15.29 -15.65
N ILE A 288 -14.62 -16.53 -15.70
CA ILE A 288 -13.44 -16.90 -16.47
C ILE A 288 -13.88 -17.84 -17.62
N GLY A 289 -13.96 -17.29 -18.82
CA GLY A 289 -14.27 -18.02 -20.06
C GLY A 289 -13.08 -18.83 -20.60
N ALA A 290 -12.24 -19.39 -19.73
CA ALA A 290 -11.09 -20.19 -20.14
C ALA A 290 -11.48 -21.65 -20.41
N PRO A 291 -10.85 -22.32 -21.40
CA PRO A 291 -11.02 -23.75 -21.59
C PRO A 291 -10.36 -24.55 -20.46
N ARG A 292 -10.83 -25.77 -20.21
CA ARG A 292 -10.19 -26.73 -19.28
C ARG A 292 -8.84 -27.21 -19.81
N PHE A 293 -8.65 -27.14 -21.12
CA PHE A 293 -7.49 -27.66 -21.83
C PHE A 293 -6.93 -26.62 -22.80
N VAL A 294 -5.62 -26.42 -22.75
CA VAL A 294 -4.87 -25.59 -23.70
C VAL A 294 -3.76 -26.44 -24.32
N PRO A 295 -3.63 -26.50 -25.66
CA PRO A 295 -2.52 -27.20 -26.30
C PRO A 295 -1.15 -26.60 -25.92
N GLU A 296 -0.11 -27.45 -25.88
CA GLU A 296 1.26 -26.99 -25.61
C GLU A 296 1.73 -25.95 -26.61
N ALA A 297 2.61 -25.06 -26.16
CA ALA A 297 3.27 -24.04 -26.98
C ALA A 297 2.31 -23.07 -27.73
N LYS A 298 1.02 -23.10 -27.43
CA LYS A 298 0.02 -22.23 -28.05
C LYS A 298 -0.32 -21.06 -27.12
N ALA A 299 -0.30 -19.85 -27.66
CA ALA A 299 -0.91 -18.70 -27.01
C ALA A 299 -2.45 -18.86 -27.03
N GLU A 300 -3.12 -18.39 -25.99
CA GLU A 300 -4.56 -18.56 -25.85
C GLU A 300 -5.20 -17.28 -25.30
N THR A 301 -6.36 -16.90 -25.83
CA THR A 301 -7.09 -15.71 -25.40
C THR A 301 -8.28 -16.12 -24.56
N VAL A 302 -8.34 -15.62 -23.32
CA VAL A 302 -9.46 -15.84 -22.41
C VAL A 302 -10.29 -14.57 -22.30
N VAL A 303 -11.61 -14.73 -22.25
CA VAL A 303 -12.54 -13.64 -21.94
C VAL A 303 -12.83 -13.63 -20.44
N LEU A 304 -12.62 -12.47 -19.83
CA LEU A 304 -12.93 -12.17 -18.44
C LEU A 304 -14.17 -11.30 -18.40
N VAL A 305 -15.16 -11.68 -17.59
CA VAL A 305 -16.44 -10.96 -17.52
C VAL A 305 -16.66 -10.46 -16.10
N ALA A 306 -16.89 -9.16 -15.96
CA ALA A 306 -17.16 -8.53 -14.67
C ALA A 306 -18.67 -8.59 -14.36
N PRO A 307 -19.09 -9.09 -13.19
CA PRO A 307 -20.50 -9.11 -12.81
C PRO A 307 -21.01 -7.73 -12.35
N ASN A 308 -20.11 -6.79 -12.08
CA ASN A 308 -20.38 -5.47 -11.50
C ASN A 308 -19.62 -4.39 -12.29
N PRO A 309 -20.06 -3.11 -12.24
CA PRO A 309 -19.38 -2.01 -12.92
C PRO A 309 -18.01 -1.75 -12.27
N ARG A 310 -16.99 -2.43 -12.77
CA ARG A 310 -15.58 -2.23 -12.46
C ARG A 310 -14.87 -1.73 -13.71
N THR A 311 -13.77 -1.01 -13.53
CA THR A 311 -12.97 -0.43 -14.62
C THR A 311 -11.71 -1.24 -14.93
N VAL A 312 -11.26 -2.08 -14.00
CA VAL A 312 -10.06 -2.91 -14.12
C VAL A 312 -10.30 -4.32 -13.60
N VAL A 313 -9.61 -5.27 -14.21
CA VAL A 313 -9.49 -6.65 -13.72
C VAL A 313 -8.01 -7.01 -13.62
N TYR A 314 -7.63 -7.62 -12.50
CA TYR A 314 -6.31 -8.19 -12.28
C TYR A 314 -6.38 -9.67 -12.58
N ALA A 315 -5.59 -10.12 -13.56
CA ALA A 315 -5.56 -11.49 -14.01
C ALA A 315 -4.12 -12.01 -13.98
N GLU A 316 -3.95 -13.24 -13.51
CA GLU A 316 -2.65 -13.90 -13.45
C GLU A 316 -2.77 -15.40 -13.73
N VAL A 317 -1.71 -15.95 -14.29
CA VAL A 317 -1.53 -17.37 -14.49
C VAL A 317 -0.41 -17.83 -13.59
N ASP A 318 -0.75 -18.76 -12.71
CA ASP A 318 0.16 -19.40 -11.79
C ASP A 318 0.20 -20.91 -12.12
N ASP A 319 1.37 -21.52 -12.03
CA ASP A 319 1.55 -22.97 -12.18
C ASP A 319 1.84 -23.62 -10.82
N GLU A 320 2.42 -24.81 -10.78
CA GLU A 320 2.79 -25.46 -9.51
C GLU A 320 4.00 -24.83 -8.82
N ARG A 321 4.83 -24.11 -9.57
CA ARG A 321 6.09 -23.51 -9.10
C ARG A 321 5.95 -22.05 -8.70
N GLY A 322 5.20 -21.27 -9.48
CA GLY A 322 5.19 -19.82 -9.37
C GLY A 322 4.20 -19.13 -10.30
N ARG A 323 4.33 -17.80 -10.39
CA ARG A 323 3.55 -16.97 -11.30
C ARG A 323 4.25 -16.92 -12.65
N VAL A 324 3.54 -17.32 -13.70
CA VAL A 324 4.06 -17.37 -15.08
C VAL A 324 3.79 -16.05 -15.81
N PHE A 325 2.59 -15.51 -15.64
CA PHE A 325 2.15 -14.33 -16.38
C PHE A 325 1.10 -13.54 -15.59
N ALA A 326 1.02 -12.23 -15.83
CA ALA A 326 -0.02 -11.40 -15.24
C ALA A 326 -0.27 -10.11 -16.02
N ALA A 327 -1.48 -9.58 -15.88
CA ALA A 327 -1.90 -8.32 -16.47
C ALA A 327 -2.96 -7.63 -15.61
N ALA A 328 -2.88 -6.29 -15.56
CA ALA A 328 -3.98 -5.44 -15.12
C ALA A 328 -4.68 -4.92 -16.38
N LEU A 329 -5.89 -5.42 -16.65
CA LEU A 329 -6.60 -5.16 -17.90
C LEU A 329 -7.73 -4.17 -17.69
N PRO A 330 -7.89 -3.18 -18.59
CA PRO A 330 -9.08 -2.34 -18.58
C PRO A 330 -10.30 -3.18 -18.96
N LEU A 331 -11.40 -2.97 -18.22
CA LEU A 331 -12.70 -3.51 -18.58
C LEU A 331 -13.38 -2.56 -19.57
N THR A 332 -13.91 -3.13 -20.65
CA THR A 332 -14.59 -2.41 -21.71
C THR A 332 -16.01 -2.91 -21.86
N ILE A 333 -16.93 -1.99 -22.17
CA ILE A 333 -18.33 -2.32 -22.48
C ILE A 333 -18.45 -2.22 -23.99
N GLU A 334 -18.82 -3.33 -24.64
CA GLU A 334 -19.04 -3.37 -26.09
C GLU A 334 -20.42 -2.78 -26.42
N PRO A 335 -20.59 -2.07 -27.55
CA PRO A 335 -21.90 -1.55 -27.94
C PRO A 335 -22.95 -2.67 -28.04
N GLY A 336 -24.04 -2.55 -27.28
CA GLY A 336 -25.13 -3.53 -27.26
C GLY A 336 -24.99 -4.63 -26.20
N ASP A 337 -23.88 -4.69 -25.47
CA ASP A 337 -23.69 -5.60 -24.34
C ASP A 337 -23.33 -4.79 -23.09
N PRO A 338 -24.23 -4.65 -22.10
CA PRO A 338 -23.98 -3.84 -20.91
C PRO A 338 -22.93 -4.46 -19.97
N ILE A 339 -22.48 -5.69 -20.22
CA ILE A 339 -21.60 -6.43 -19.31
C ILE A 339 -20.13 -6.10 -19.62
N PRO A 340 -19.36 -5.54 -18.67
CA PRO A 340 -17.95 -5.22 -18.90
C PRO A 340 -17.08 -6.47 -19.09
N ARG A 341 -16.19 -6.44 -20.08
CA ARG A 341 -15.29 -7.54 -20.43
C ARG A 341 -13.85 -7.08 -20.64
N ALA A 342 -12.92 -8.00 -20.43
CA ALA A 342 -11.52 -7.85 -20.82
C ALA A 342 -11.04 -9.12 -21.54
N ARG A 343 -10.11 -8.96 -22.49
CA ARG A 343 -9.41 -10.07 -23.14
C ARG A 343 -8.05 -10.24 -22.47
N PHE A 344 -7.77 -11.45 -22.01
CA PHE A 344 -6.51 -11.82 -21.40
C PHE A 344 -5.76 -12.75 -22.34
N GLU A 345 -4.69 -12.22 -22.94
CA GLU A 345 -3.84 -12.93 -23.90
C GLU A 345 -2.73 -13.65 -23.16
N MET A 346 -2.89 -14.96 -22.99
CA MET A 346 -1.91 -15.82 -22.33
C MET A 346 -0.79 -16.17 -23.31
N PRO A 347 0.49 -16.00 -22.93
CA PRO A 347 1.61 -16.48 -23.73
C PRO A 347 1.63 -18.02 -23.76
N PRO A 348 2.42 -18.65 -24.64
CA PRO A 348 2.69 -20.08 -24.57
C PRO A 348 3.16 -20.51 -23.17
N LEU A 349 2.49 -21.50 -22.59
CA LEU A 349 2.74 -22.00 -21.24
C LEU A 349 3.46 -23.36 -21.28
N ALA A 350 4.14 -23.69 -20.18
CA ALA A 350 4.73 -25.02 -19.99
C ALA A 350 3.64 -26.09 -19.88
N PRO A 351 3.91 -27.36 -20.22
CA PRO A 351 2.98 -28.44 -19.94
C PRO A 351 2.73 -28.60 -18.44
N GLY A 352 1.48 -28.88 -18.06
CA GLY A 352 1.09 -29.16 -16.67
C GLY A 352 -0.10 -28.35 -16.17
N LEU A 353 -0.32 -28.43 -14.86
CA LEU A 353 -1.44 -27.77 -14.19
C LEU A 353 -1.18 -26.28 -13.98
N HIS A 354 -2.18 -25.48 -14.36
CA HIS A 354 -2.17 -24.04 -14.18
C HIS A 354 -3.47 -23.57 -13.53
N TRP A 355 -3.43 -22.37 -12.96
CA TRP A 355 -4.60 -21.67 -12.44
C TRP A 355 -4.64 -20.28 -13.06
N LEU A 356 -5.78 -19.94 -13.65
CA LEU A 356 -6.09 -18.57 -14.03
C LEU A 356 -6.83 -17.92 -12.86
N VAL A 357 -6.17 -16.96 -12.22
CA VAL A 357 -6.71 -16.23 -11.08
C VAL A 357 -7.18 -14.87 -11.53
N VAL A 358 -8.39 -14.51 -11.11
CA VAL A 358 -9.00 -13.23 -11.49
C VAL A 358 -9.57 -12.55 -10.27
N SER A 359 -9.26 -11.26 -10.14
CA SER A 359 -9.62 -10.44 -9.00
C SER A 359 -9.92 -9.01 -9.46
N GLY A 360 -10.79 -8.33 -8.72
CA GLY A 360 -11.00 -6.90 -8.89
C GLY A 360 -10.18 -6.03 -7.95
N GLU A 361 -9.28 -6.66 -7.19
CA GLU A 361 -8.29 -6.02 -6.31
C GLU A 361 -6.89 -6.54 -6.66
N PRO A 362 -5.84 -5.69 -6.57
CA PRO A 362 -4.49 -6.05 -7.02
C PRO A 362 -3.91 -7.27 -6.31
N ARG A 363 -4.26 -7.47 -5.04
CA ARG A 363 -3.70 -8.54 -4.19
C ARG A 363 -4.66 -9.69 -3.93
N GLY A 364 -5.76 -9.78 -4.67
CA GLY A 364 -6.83 -10.75 -4.38
C GLY A 364 -6.39 -12.21 -4.51
N ALA A 365 -5.39 -12.49 -5.34
CA ALA A 365 -4.86 -13.82 -5.53
C ALA A 365 -4.10 -14.38 -4.32
N GLU A 366 -3.55 -13.53 -3.45
CA GLU A 366 -2.76 -13.98 -2.29
C GLU A 366 -3.56 -14.85 -1.33
N ARG A 367 -4.87 -14.59 -1.20
CA ARG A 367 -5.75 -15.26 -0.25
C ARG A 367 -6.97 -15.91 -0.89
N LEU A 368 -7.26 -15.61 -2.16
CA LEU A 368 -8.50 -16.04 -2.85
C LEU A 368 -9.76 -15.75 -2.02
N ALA A 369 -9.76 -14.59 -1.37
CA ALA A 369 -10.84 -14.14 -0.51
C ALA A 369 -11.86 -13.30 -1.29
N GLY A 370 -13.11 -13.29 -0.81
CA GLY A 370 -14.19 -12.50 -1.40
C GLY A 370 -14.47 -12.88 -2.86
N ALA A 371 -14.34 -11.90 -3.75
CA ALA A 371 -14.64 -11.99 -5.18
C ALA A 371 -13.47 -12.51 -6.05
N ALA A 372 -12.33 -12.84 -5.46
CA ALA A 372 -11.24 -13.47 -6.20
C ALA A 372 -11.58 -14.95 -6.49
N ILE A 373 -11.38 -15.40 -7.73
CA ILE A 373 -11.59 -16.79 -8.15
C ILE A 373 -10.37 -17.31 -8.89
N ALA A 374 -10.11 -18.60 -8.75
CA ALA A 374 -9.05 -19.30 -9.47
C ALA A 374 -9.65 -20.48 -10.21
N LYS A 375 -9.50 -20.49 -11.54
CA LYS A 375 -9.97 -21.58 -12.40
C LYS A 375 -8.77 -22.45 -12.80
N PRO A 376 -8.73 -23.73 -12.38
CA PRO A 376 -7.68 -24.64 -12.82
C PRO A 376 -7.88 -25.01 -14.29
N PHE A 377 -6.79 -25.18 -15.02
CA PHE A 377 -6.78 -25.71 -16.39
C PHE A 377 -5.49 -26.48 -16.67
N LEU A 378 -5.54 -27.36 -17.66
CA LEU A 378 -4.40 -28.18 -18.06
C LEU A 378 -3.78 -27.65 -19.35
N VAL A 379 -2.46 -27.52 -19.38
CA VAL A 379 -1.69 -27.27 -20.60
C VAL A 379 -1.04 -28.56 -21.05
N GLY A 380 -1.33 -29.00 -22.28
CA GLY A 380 -0.69 -30.16 -22.90
C GLY A 380 -1.12 -31.53 -22.36
N GLY A 381 -0.47 -32.01 -21.31
CA GLY A 381 -0.75 -33.32 -20.74
C GLY A 381 -0.39 -33.42 -19.27
N ALA A 382 -1.02 -34.36 -18.57
CA ALA A 382 -0.66 -34.74 -17.22
C ALA A 382 -0.67 -36.27 -17.11
N PRO A 383 0.16 -36.86 -16.23
CA PRO A 383 0.12 -38.30 -15.99
C PRO A 383 -1.31 -38.77 -15.62
N GLY A 384 -1.84 -39.73 -16.38
CA GLY A 384 -3.16 -40.30 -16.16
C GLY A 384 -4.35 -39.46 -16.64
N VAL A 385 -4.12 -38.35 -17.35
CA VAL A 385 -5.17 -37.52 -17.96
C VAL A 385 -5.11 -37.67 -19.47
N ARG A 386 -6.25 -37.96 -20.08
CA ARG A 386 -6.43 -38.05 -21.54
C ARG A 386 -7.25 -36.85 -22.01
N PRO A 387 -6.64 -35.81 -22.59
CA PRO A 387 -7.36 -34.58 -22.92
C PRO A 387 -8.56 -34.76 -23.84
N GLU A 388 -8.55 -35.79 -24.67
CA GLU A 388 -9.65 -36.21 -25.54
C GLU A 388 -10.86 -36.78 -24.77
N GLU A 389 -10.67 -37.19 -23.51
CA GLU A 389 -11.72 -37.71 -22.64
C GLU A 389 -12.15 -36.64 -21.63
N ALA A 390 -13.24 -35.93 -21.92
CA ALA A 390 -13.81 -34.90 -21.04
C ALA A 390 -14.05 -35.40 -19.60
N CYS A 391 -14.44 -36.68 -19.45
CA CYS A 391 -14.63 -37.33 -18.16
C CYS A 391 -13.34 -37.58 -17.36
N SER A 392 -12.15 -37.39 -17.96
CA SER A 392 -10.87 -37.53 -17.27
C SER A 392 -10.33 -36.18 -16.75
N ILE A 393 -10.48 -35.08 -17.52
CA ILE A 393 -9.94 -33.77 -17.14
C ILE A 393 -10.79 -33.10 -16.07
N GLY A 394 -12.11 -33.04 -16.25
CA GLY A 394 -13.00 -32.24 -15.40
C GLY A 394 -12.92 -32.63 -13.91
N PRO A 395 -13.16 -33.90 -13.55
CA PRO A 395 -12.99 -34.37 -12.18
C PRO A 395 -11.56 -34.19 -11.65
N TRP A 396 -10.55 -34.33 -12.52
CA TRP A 396 -9.14 -34.12 -12.13
C TRP A 396 -8.86 -32.66 -11.75
N LEU A 397 -9.37 -31.70 -12.54
CA LEU A 397 -9.27 -30.27 -12.24
C LEU A 397 -10.07 -29.89 -10.99
N ALA A 398 -11.28 -30.45 -10.81
CA ALA A 398 -12.11 -30.19 -9.64
C ALA A 398 -11.46 -30.61 -8.31
N LYS A 399 -10.55 -31.59 -8.35
CA LYS A 399 -9.74 -32.05 -7.20
C LYS A 399 -8.50 -31.19 -6.94
N ARG A 400 -8.18 -30.21 -7.79
CA ARG A 400 -6.97 -29.36 -7.71
C ARG A 400 -7.33 -27.90 -7.38
N PRO A 401 -7.79 -27.62 -6.14
CA PRO A 401 -8.11 -26.26 -5.72
C PRO A 401 -6.88 -25.37 -5.70
N ALA A 402 -7.08 -24.06 -5.82
CA ALA A 402 -6.04 -23.09 -5.54
C ALA A 402 -6.05 -22.73 -4.04
N ARG A 403 -4.88 -22.59 -3.40
CA ARG A 403 -4.77 -22.28 -1.95
C ARG A 403 -4.27 -20.85 -1.67
N GLY A 404 -4.37 -19.97 -2.66
CA GLY A 404 -3.78 -18.63 -2.63
C GLY A 404 -2.36 -18.62 -3.18
N PHE A 405 -1.95 -17.47 -3.70
CA PHE A 405 -0.69 -17.27 -4.42
C PHE A 405 0.12 -16.17 -3.73
N PRO A 406 0.89 -16.50 -2.66
CA PRO A 406 1.52 -15.49 -1.84
C PRO A 406 2.53 -14.65 -2.63
N ARG A 407 2.63 -13.37 -2.25
CA ARG A 407 3.56 -12.38 -2.80
C ARG A 407 4.37 -11.79 -1.65
N TRP A 408 5.57 -11.30 -1.97
CA TRP A 408 6.42 -10.60 -1.01
C TRP A 408 6.93 -9.29 -1.57
N LEU A 409 7.23 -8.34 -0.69
CA LEU A 409 7.91 -7.11 -1.07
C LEU A 409 9.37 -7.44 -1.41
N ALA A 410 9.69 -7.50 -2.70
CA ALA A 410 11.04 -7.80 -3.18
C ALA A 410 11.92 -6.56 -3.26
N LEU A 411 11.32 -5.40 -3.54
CA LEU A 411 12.03 -4.14 -3.66
C LEU A 411 11.17 -2.98 -3.16
N ASP A 412 11.75 -2.10 -2.36
CA ASP A 412 11.12 -0.85 -1.92
C ASP A 412 11.95 0.37 -2.30
N GLY A 413 11.45 1.14 -3.26
CA GLY A 413 12.09 2.35 -3.76
C GLY A 413 12.14 3.49 -2.75
N MET A 414 11.28 3.50 -1.72
CA MET A 414 11.33 4.56 -0.70
C MET A 414 12.58 4.51 0.16
N ALA A 415 13.15 3.31 0.37
CA ALA A 415 14.39 3.19 1.13
C ALA A 415 15.54 3.95 0.45
N THR A 416 15.62 3.91 -0.88
CA THR A 416 16.66 4.58 -1.67
C THR A 416 16.29 6.05 -1.94
N ARG A 417 15.08 6.32 -2.45
CA ARG A 417 14.62 7.68 -2.80
C ARG A 417 14.40 8.58 -1.58
N GLY A 418 13.96 8.02 -0.46
CA GLY A 418 13.75 8.75 0.79
C GLY A 418 15.04 9.09 1.55
N ALA A 419 16.21 8.59 1.13
CA ALA A 419 17.48 8.87 1.81
C ALA A 419 17.84 10.37 1.78
N ALA A 420 17.67 11.03 0.62
CA ALA A 420 17.91 12.46 0.48
C ALA A 420 16.94 13.29 1.35
N ASN A 421 15.65 12.97 1.33
CA ASN A 421 14.66 13.61 2.19
C ASN A 421 14.98 13.42 3.68
N ARG A 422 15.42 12.22 4.10
CA ARG A 422 15.86 11.98 5.49
C ARG A 422 17.08 12.81 5.85
N ALA A 423 18.03 12.99 4.93
CA ALA A 423 19.19 13.86 5.13
C ALA A 423 18.77 15.34 5.24
N SER A 424 17.91 15.83 4.34
CA SER A 424 17.37 17.19 4.39
C SER A 424 16.53 17.43 5.65
N HIS A 425 15.73 16.45 6.07
CA HIS A 425 14.98 16.49 7.33
C HIS A 425 15.91 16.61 8.54
N ARG A 426 16.96 15.78 8.62
CA ARG A 426 17.98 15.88 9.69
C ARG A 426 18.70 17.22 9.67
N LEU A 427 19.07 17.73 8.51
CA LEU A 427 19.71 19.04 8.36
C LEU A 427 18.77 20.18 8.79
N GLY A 428 17.52 20.14 8.34
CA GLY A 428 16.49 21.12 8.71
C GLY A 428 16.21 21.12 10.21
N LEU A 429 16.12 19.93 10.81
CA LEU A 429 16.00 19.75 12.26
C LEU A 429 17.23 20.31 12.99
N PHE A 430 18.44 20.04 12.51
CA PHE A 430 19.68 20.56 13.09
C PHE A 430 19.74 22.10 13.03
N ILE A 431 19.36 22.70 11.89
CA ILE A 431 19.27 24.17 11.72
C ILE A 431 18.23 24.74 12.68
N GLY A 432 17.04 24.13 12.76
CA GLY A 432 15.97 24.54 13.66
C GLY A 432 16.41 24.50 15.12
N LEU A 433 16.91 23.35 15.58
CA LEU A 433 17.39 23.17 16.96
C LEU A 433 18.57 24.10 17.28
N GLY A 434 19.52 24.25 16.36
CA GLY A 434 20.65 25.16 16.52
C GLY A 434 20.21 26.62 16.65
N SER A 435 19.21 27.05 15.88
CA SER A 435 18.65 28.40 15.97
C SER A 435 17.93 28.66 17.29
N LEU A 436 17.14 27.68 17.75
CA LEU A 436 16.46 27.73 19.04
C LEU A 436 17.46 27.79 20.20
N PHE A 437 18.52 26.98 20.14
CA PHE A 437 19.59 27.01 21.14
C PHE A 437 20.32 28.36 21.16
N ALA A 438 20.69 28.89 19.99
CA ALA A 438 21.35 30.19 19.91
C ALA A 438 20.46 31.33 20.44
N ALA A 439 19.15 31.30 20.16
CA ALA A 439 18.19 32.24 20.70
C ALA A 439 18.10 32.14 22.23
N ALA A 440 18.03 30.93 22.78
CA ALA A 440 18.02 30.70 24.22
C ALA A 440 19.28 31.24 24.91
N VAL A 441 20.47 30.96 24.35
CA VAL A 441 21.74 31.47 24.88
C VAL A 441 21.76 33.00 24.86
N LEU A 442 21.32 33.62 23.75
CA LEU A 442 21.30 35.07 23.65
C LEU A 442 20.33 35.70 24.65
N GLU A 443 19.15 35.11 24.84
CA GLU A 443 18.18 35.55 25.83
C GLU A 443 18.79 35.52 27.24
N VAL A 444 19.45 34.42 27.61
CA VAL A 444 20.18 34.29 28.88
C VAL A 444 21.25 35.38 29.04
N LEU A 445 22.03 35.66 27.99
CA LEU A 445 23.07 36.70 28.00
C LEU A 445 22.47 38.11 28.14
N LEU A 446 21.37 38.40 27.48
CA LEU A 446 20.68 39.69 27.58
C LEU A 446 20.08 39.90 28.98
N LEU A 447 19.48 38.85 29.56
CA LEU A 447 18.95 38.86 30.93
C LEU A 447 20.06 39.06 31.97
N THR A 448 21.20 38.38 31.83
CA THR A 448 22.36 38.58 32.71
C THR A 448 23.02 39.94 32.54
N ALA A 449 23.08 40.48 31.32
CA ALA A 449 23.58 41.83 31.10
C ALA A 449 22.66 42.89 31.73
N ALA A 450 21.34 42.73 31.57
CA ALA A 450 20.34 43.61 32.20
C ALA A 450 20.42 43.56 33.73
N SER A 451 20.58 42.37 34.32
CA SER A 451 20.71 42.24 35.77
C SER A 451 22.01 42.85 36.31
N ARG A 452 23.15 42.70 35.60
CA ARG A 452 24.42 43.35 35.96
C ARG A 452 24.32 44.87 35.92
N GLU A 453 23.66 45.43 34.90
CA GLU A 453 23.48 46.87 34.77
C GLU A 453 22.49 47.43 35.79
N ALA A 454 21.40 46.72 36.07
CA ALA A 454 20.49 47.07 37.17
C ALA A 454 21.23 47.10 38.51
N ARG A 455 22.10 46.10 38.78
CA ARG A 455 22.93 46.06 39.98
C ARG A 455 23.94 47.21 40.03
N ALA A 456 24.60 47.55 38.92
CA ALA A 456 25.52 48.68 38.86
C ALA A 456 24.81 50.02 39.07
N THR A 457 23.62 50.19 38.50
CA THR A 457 22.79 51.40 38.68
C THR A 457 22.31 51.52 40.13
N MET A 458 21.89 50.41 40.75
CA MET A 458 21.54 50.39 42.17
C MET A 458 22.73 50.76 43.06
N LEU A 459 23.92 50.20 42.80
CA LEU A 459 25.13 50.54 43.55
C LEU A 459 25.56 52.00 43.38
N HIS A 460 25.34 52.60 42.21
CA HIS A 460 25.59 54.03 42.00
C HIS A 460 24.55 54.91 42.70
N ALA A 461 23.27 54.52 42.70
CA ALA A 461 22.23 55.22 43.46
C ALA A 461 22.52 55.18 44.97
N ASP A 462 23.01 54.05 45.49
CA ASP A 462 23.42 53.86 46.89
C ASP A 462 24.63 54.74 47.28
N LEU A 463 25.43 55.19 46.30
CA LEU A 463 26.59 56.07 46.51
C LEU A 463 26.25 57.57 46.37
N ASP A 464 25.24 57.91 45.57
CA ASP A 464 24.76 59.30 45.40
C ASP A 464 23.84 59.76 46.56
N GLU A 465 23.21 58.84 47.30
CA GLU A 465 22.47 59.14 48.53
C GLU A 465 23.41 59.34 49.75
N THR A 466 24.07 60.50 49.80
CA THR A 466 24.84 60.95 50.99
C THR A 466 24.05 61.92 51.90
N GLY A 467 22.73 61.99 51.75
CA GLY A 467 21.86 62.85 52.58
C GLY A 467 20.80 62.04 53.34
N ALA A 468 20.75 62.28 54.65
CA ALA A 468 19.84 61.71 55.65
C ALA A 468 18.36 61.53 55.21
N ASP A 469 18.03 60.40 54.57
CA ASP A 469 16.69 59.81 54.65
C ASP A 469 16.77 58.30 54.35
N ARG A 470 17.32 57.55 55.31
CA ARG A 470 17.33 56.08 55.28
C ARG A 470 15.96 55.56 55.73
N ASP A 471 14.97 55.60 54.85
CA ASP A 471 13.75 54.83 55.08
C ASP A 471 13.30 54.03 53.86
N ARG A 472 13.47 52.71 54.00
CA ARG A 472 12.77 51.62 53.29
C ARG A 472 12.94 51.51 51.77
N VAL A 473 14.14 51.12 51.35
CA VAL A 473 14.29 50.30 50.14
C VAL A 473 14.78 48.92 50.54
N THR A 474 13.86 48.02 50.90
CA THR A 474 14.17 46.58 51.01
C THR A 474 14.39 46.03 49.61
N ALA A 475 15.63 46.10 49.13
CA ALA A 475 16.06 45.47 47.90
C ALA A 475 15.91 43.95 48.01
N ARG A 476 14.75 43.43 47.62
CA ARG A 476 14.49 42.00 47.49
C ARG A 476 15.47 41.46 46.45
N ALA A 477 16.36 40.56 46.86
CA ALA A 477 17.45 40.07 46.01
C ALA A 477 16.90 39.55 44.66
N PRO A 478 17.24 40.17 43.51
CA PRO A 478 16.64 39.86 42.21
C PRO A 478 17.10 38.51 41.61
N GLY A 479 17.94 37.74 42.32
CA GLY A 479 18.55 36.51 41.81
C GLY A 479 17.59 35.33 41.66
N GLY A 480 16.59 35.21 42.53
CA GLY A 480 15.68 34.05 42.53
C GLY A 480 14.76 33.99 41.30
N GLY A 481 14.18 35.13 40.92
CA GLY A 481 13.29 35.20 39.76
C GLY A 481 14.00 34.93 38.43
N LEU A 482 15.25 35.40 38.29
CA LEU A 482 16.06 35.15 37.10
C LEU A 482 16.39 33.66 36.95
N ALA A 483 16.77 33.00 38.05
CA ALA A 483 17.08 31.58 38.06
C ALA A 483 15.85 30.71 37.71
N ILE A 484 14.68 31.05 38.23
CA ILE A 484 13.42 30.36 37.91
C ILE A 484 13.03 30.58 36.45
N ALA A 485 13.13 31.80 35.93
CA ALA A 485 12.86 32.09 34.52
C ALA A 485 13.79 31.31 33.57
N LEU A 486 15.08 31.21 33.93
CA LEU A 486 16.07 30.42 33.19
C LEU A 486 15.74 28.92 33.20
N LEU A 487 15.34 28.40 34.36
CA LEU A 487 14.93 27.01 34.53
C LEU A 487 13.67 26.68 33.72
N VAL A 488 12.68 27.57 33.73
CA VAL A 488 11.45 27.41 32.93
C VAL A 488 11.74 27.47 31.44
N ALA A 489 12.61 28.39 30.99
CA ALA A 489 13.02 28.46 29.60
C ALA A 489 13.78 27.18 29.17
N MET A 490 14.77 26.76 29.94
CA MET A 490 15.51 25.51 29.69
C MET A 490 14.60 24.28 29.69
N LEU A 491 13.66 24.19 30.64
CA LEU A 491 12.70 23.10 30.71
C LEU A 491 11.78 23.11 29.48
N GLY A 492 11.32 24.27 29.05
CA GLY A 492 10.52 24.46 27.83
C GLY A 492 11.28 23.98 26.58
N PHE A 493 12.55 24.37 26.42
CA PHE A 493 13.40 23.89 25.31
C PHE A 493 13.68 22.39 25.38
N ALA A 494 13.93 21.84 26.57
CA ALA A 494 14.15 20.41 26.77
C ALA A 494 12.89 19.60 26.41
N LEU A 495 11.71 20.08 26.80
CA LEU A 495 10.42 19.46 26.43
C LEU A 495 10.16 19.54 24.92
N LEU A 496 10.48 20.67 24.29
CA LEU A 496 10.31 20.85 22.85
C LEU A 496 11.26 19.92 22.07
N ALA A 497 12.52 19.83 22.49
CA ALA A 497 13.48 18.87 21.93
C ALA A 497 13.03 17.42 22.13
N ALA A 498 12.54 17.06 23.32
CA ALA A 498 12.02 15.72 23.60
C ALA A 498 10.78 15.38 22.73
N LEU A 499 9.86 16.34 22.52
CA LEU A 499 8.70 16.17 21.65
C LEU A 499 9.09 16.03 20.17
N MET A 500 10.15 16.69 19.71
CA MET A 500 10.62 16.54 18.33
C MET A 500 11.35 15.20 18.12
N VAL A 501 12.06 14.68 19.13
CA VAL A 501 12.76 13.38 19.05
C VAL A 501 11.79 12.20 19.18
N THR A 502 10.69 12.34 19.90
CA THR A 502 9.72 11.25 20.11
C THR A 502 8.69 11.09 18.99
N LYS A 503 8.59 12.06 18.07
CA LYS A 503 7.63 12.04 16.95
C LYS A 503 8.25 11.85 15.56
N GLY A 504 9.58 11.89 15.41
CA GLY A 504 10.28 11.66 14.14
C GLY A 504 11.13 10.42 14.19
#